data_AF-A0A7S0RNQ5-F1
#
_entry.id   AF-A0A7S0RNQ5-F1
#
_cell.length_a   1.000
_cell.length_b   1.000
_cell.length_c   1.000
_cell.angle_alpha   90.00
_cell.angle_beta   90.00
_cell.angle_gamma   90.00
#
_symmetry.space_group_name_H-M   'P 1'
#
loop_
_entity.id
_entity.type
_entity.pdbx_description
1 polymer ?
#
loop_
_entity_poly.entity_id
_entity_poly.type
_entity_poly.pdbx_seq_one_letter_code
_entity_poly.pdbx_strand_id
1 'polypeptide(L)'
;GVFGDAAAEYSELVYVKNKLEQWKQTYGQSYRDAYVALSAPALFAPYVRLELLTWSPLYADKGLDSMDWYAKLFDFGMPPGGAEHDPNDPDGELVPKLVEKVALPVVHHAVECWEPFSADQTRRVAGAVKEE
;
A
#
# COMPACT_ATOMS: atom_id res chain seq x y z
N GLY A 1 18.70 -8.62 1.82
CA GLY A 1 17.48 -8.42 1.01
C GLY A 1 17.70 -7.27 0.04
N VAL A 2 16.67 -6.86 -0.71
CA VAL A 2 16.76 -5.72 -1.65
C VAL A 2 17.19 -4.43 -0.95
N PHE A 3 16.83 -4.24 0.32
CA PHE A 3 17.24 -3.10 1.17
C PHE A 3 18.43 -3.42 2.10
N GLY A 4 19.37 -4.26 1.66
CA GLY A 4 20.49 -4.71 2.51
C GLY A 4 21.56 -3.63 2.79
N ASP A 5 21.57 -2.57 1.98
CA ASP A 5 22.43 -1.40 2.10
C ASP A 5 21.77 -0.24 2.87
N ALA A 6 20.47 -0.31 3.11
CA ALA A 6 19.77 0.61 4.00
C ALA A 6 20.12 0.34 5.47
N ALA A 7 20.01 1.36 6.33
CA ALA A 7 20.09 1.12 7.77
C ALA A 7 18.95 0.20 8.22
N ALA A 8 19.20 -0.62 9.24
CA ALA A 8 18.26 -1.67 9.70
C ALA A 8 16.85 -1.13 10.01
N GLU A 9 16.77 0.11 10.48
CA GLU A 9 15.51 0.78 10.79
C GLU A 9 14.71 1.26 9.57
N TYR A 10 15.28 1.17 8.37
CA TYR A 10 14.66 1.47 7.08
C TYR A 10 14.72 0.28 6.12
N SER A 11 15.09 -0.92 6.59
CA SER A 11 15.15 -2.10 5.72
C SER A 11 13.80 -2.79 5.56
N GLU A 12 12.85 -2.51 6.45
CA GLU A 12 11.52 -3.11 6.47
C GLU A 12 10.41 -2.07 6.62
N LEU A 13 9.30 -2.32 5.92
CA LEU A 13 8.11 -1.47 5.93
C LEU A 13 7.60 -1.20 7.36
N VAL A 14 7.56 -2.24 8.21
CA VAL A 14 7.04 -2.14 9.59
C VAL A 14 7.85 -1.17 10.44
N TYR A 15 9.18 -1.13 10.27
CA TYR A 15 10.02 -0.21 11.04
C TYR A 15 9.78 1.25 10.63
N VAL A 16 9.63 1.51 9.33
CA VAL A 16 9.29 2.85 8.83
C VAL A 16 7.89 3.27 9.29
N LYS A 17 6.91 2.37 9.21
CA LYS A 17 5.54 2.58 9.70
C LYS A 17 5.55 3.00 11.16
N ASN A 18 6.18 2.21 12.03
CA ASN A 18 6.22 2.46 13.47
C ASN A 18 6.90 3.79 13.80
N LYS A 19 7.97 4.18 13.08
CA LYS A 19 8.62 5.49 13.27
C LYS A 19 7.68 6.64 12.91
N LEU A 20 6.95 6.57 11.80
CA LEU A 20 6.01 7.62 11.41
C LEU A 20 4.83 7.72 12.38
N GLU A 21 4.27 6.58 12.81
CA GLU A 21 3.19 6.56 13.79
C GLU A 21 3.64 7.11 15.16
N GLN A 22 4.84 6.73 15.62
CA GLN A 22 5.42 7.28 16.83
C GLN A 22 5.66 8.79 16.71
N TRP A 23 6.11 9.27 15.54
CA TRP A 23 6.28 10.69 15.29
C TRP A 23 4.95 11.43 15.34
N LYS A 24 3.90 10.91 14.69
CA LYS A 24 2.55 11.48 14.75
C LYS A 24 2.02 11.57 16.18
N GLN A 25 2.24 10.52 16.99
CA GLN A 25 1.80 10.47 18.39
C GLN A 25 2.60 11.42 19.29
N THR A 26 3.93 11.49 19.12
CA THR A 26 4.81 12.24 20.03
C THR A 26 4.93 13.72 19.65
N TYR A 27 4.96 14.02 18.35
CA TYR A 27 5.15 15.37 17.81
C TYR A 27 4.18 15.65 16.65
N GLY A 28 2.88 15.48 16.90
CA GLY A 28 1.83 15.60 15.87
C GLY A 28 1.78 16.94 15.13
N GLN A 29 2.23 18.04 15.74
CA GLN A 29 2.35 19.34 15.04
C GLN A 29 3.50 19.30 14.02
N SER A 30 4.68 18.81 14.43
CA SER A 30 5.82 18.67 13.52
C SER A 30 5.55 17.68 12.39
N TYR A 31 4.83 16.59 12.66
CA TYR A 31 4.38 15.64 11.64
C TYR A 31 3.52 16.33 10.56
N ARG A 32 2.59 17.18 11.00
CA ARG A 32 1.71 17.96 10.11
C ARG A 32 2.50 19.02 9.32
N ASP A 33 3.35 19.78 10.01
CA ASP A 33 4.15 20.85 9.39
C ASP A 33 5.17 20.33 8.36
N ALA A 34 5.65 19.09 8.55
CA ALA A 34 6.52 18.39 7.61
C ALA A 34 5.76 17.70 6.47
N TYR A 35 4.43 17.81 6.41
CA TYR A 35 3.58 17.19 5.39
C TYR A 35 3.83 15.67 5.26
N VAL A 36 4.03 14.97 6.39
CA VAL A 36 4.36 13.54 6.37
C VAL A 36 3.25 12.72 5.73
N ALA A 37 1.98 12.99 6.05
CA ALA A 37 0.84 12.31 5.43
C ALA A 37 0.84 12.40 3.89
N LEU A 38 1.30 13.53 3.34
CA LEU A 38 1.38 13.73 1.89
C LEU A 38 2.53 12.93 1.25
N SER A 39 3.62 12.75 1.98
CA SER A 39 4.83 12.06 1.49
C SER A 39 4.85 10.56 1.81
N ALA A 40 4.05 10.10 2.78
CA ALA A 40 3.98 8.71 3.20
C ALA A 40 3.74 7.72 2.03
N PRO A 41 2.83 7.96 1.07
CA PRO A 41 2.67 7.07 -0.07
C PRO A 41 3.96 6.89 -0.88
N ALA A 42 4.72 7.97 -1.10
CA ALA A 42 5.98 7.91 -1.83
C ALA A 42 7.06 7.16 -1.03
N LEU A 43 7.05 7.29 0.30
CA LEU A 43 7.97 6.60 1.19
C LEU A 43 7.72 5.08 1.23
N PHE A 44 6.45 4.67 1.23
CA PHE A 44 6.07 3.24 1.27
C PHE A 44 6.07 2.56 -0.10
N ALA A 45 5.95 3.33 -1.19
CA ALA A 45 5.88 2.79 -2.55
C ALA A 45 6.99 1.78 -2.92
N PRO A 46 8.28 1.95 -2.54
CA PRO A 46 9.32 0.96 -2.85
C PRO A 46 9.05 -0.43 -2.24
N TYR A 47 8.55 -0.49 -1.01
CA TYR A 47 8.22 -1.76 -0.35
C TYR A 47 7.01 -2.43 -1.02
N VAL A 48 5.98 -1.64 -1.32
CA VAL A 48 4.77 -2.12 -2.02
C VAL A 48 5.13 -2.64 -3.41
N ARG A 49 5.96 -1.91 -4.17
CA ARG A 49 6.47 -2.36 -5.49
C ARG A 49 7.21 -3.68 -5.39
N LEU A 50 8.07 -3.83 -4.39
CA LEU A 50 8.85 -5.04 -4.19
C LEU A 50 7.95 -6.26 -3.99
N GLU A 51 6.88 -6.12 -3.19
CA GLU A 51 5.92 -7.21 -2.99
C GLU A 51 5.08 -7.49 -4.25
N LEU A 52 4.63 -6.44 -4.95
CA LEU A 52 3.87 -6.54 -6.19
C LEU A 52 4.61 -7.28 -7.31
N LEU A 53 5.95 -7.35 -7.29
CA LEU A 53 6.71 -8.17 -8.25
C LEU A 53 6.34 -9.66 -8.21
N THR A 54 5.83 -10.13 -7.07
CA THR A 54 5.38 -11.52 -6.88
C THR A 54 3.90 -11.72 -7.23
N TRP A 55 3.19 -10.64 -7.56
CA TRP A 55 1.78 -10.66 -7.88
C TRP A 55 1.54 -10.52 -9.38
N SER A 56 0.60 -11.31 -9.91
CA SER A 56 0.14 -11.15 -11.27
C SER A 56 -1.38 -11.21 -11.34
N PRO A 57 -2.06 -10.13 -11.78
CA PRO A 57 -3.51 -10.11 -11.91
C PRO A 57 -4.07 -11.16 -12.89
N LEU A 58 -3.26 -11.63 -13.86
CA LEU A 58 -3.69 -12.63 -14.85
C LEU A 58 -3.50 -14.07 -14.35
N TYR A 59 -2.47 -14.30 -13.54
CA TYR A 59 -1.99 -15.64 -13.23
C TYR A 59 -2.16 -16.04 -11.76
N ALA A 60 -2.22 -15.07 -10.86
CA ALA A 60 -2.43 -15.31 -9.44
C ALA A 60 -3.92 -15.29 -9.09
N ASP A 61 -4.31 -16.16 -8.15
CA ASP A 61 -5.65 -16.17 -7.55
C ASP A 61 -5.64 -15.45 -6.20
N LYS A 62 -5.01 -14.26 -6.18
CA LYS A 62 -4.81 -13.45 -4.96
C LYS A 62 -5.18 -12.01 -5.22
N GLY A 63 -6.02 -11.44 -4.37
CA GLY A 63 -6.36 -10.02 -4.36
C GLY A 63 -5.26 -9.15 -3.75
N LEU A 64 -5.36 -7.84 -3.95
CA LEU A 64 -4.44 -6.85 -3.36
C LEU A 64 -4.54 -6.81 -1.83
N ASP A 65 -5.75 -7.00 -1.30
CA ASP A 65 -6.08 -7.10 0.12
C ASP A 65 -5.40 -8.26 0.84
N SER A 66 -5.06 -9.32 0.11
CA SER A 66 -4.34 -10.49 0.64
C SER A 66 -2.83 -10.28 0.82
N MET A 67 -2.29 -9.12 0.41
CA MET A 67 -0.87 -8.81 0.49
C MET A 67 -0.47 -8.31 1.87
N ASP A 68 0.77 -8.60 2.24
CA ASP A 68 1.38 -8.22 3.51
C ASP A 68 1.44 -6.70 3.66
N TRP A 69 1.82 -5.97 2.61
CA TRP A 69 1.88 -4.50 2.67
C TRP A 69 0.50 -3.89 2.95
N TYR A 70 -0.58 -4.46 2.42
CA TYR A 70 -1.93 -3.96 2.62
C TYR A 70 -2.32 -4.12 4.08
N ALA A 71 -2.18 -5.34 4.63
CA ALA A 71 -2.46 -5.61 6.03
C ALA A 71 -1.62 -4.74 7.00
N LYS A 72 -0.35 -4.48 6.65
CA LYS A 72 0.56 -3.67 7.48
C LYS A 72 0.29 -2.17 7.42
N LEU A 73 -0.37 -1.65 6.38
CA LEU A 73 -0.64 -0.22 6.19
C LEU A 73 -2.11 0.16 6.34
N PHE A 74 -3.02 -0.81 6.38
CA PHE A 74 -4.46 -0.58 6.46
C PHE A 74 -4.86 0.23 7.71
N ASP A 75 -4.18 0.01 8.83
CA ASP A 75 -4.40 0.70 10.10
C ASP A 75 -3.49 1.92 10.29
N PHE A 76 -2.75 2.34 9.26
CA PHE A 76 -1.80 3.43 9.38
C PHE A 76 -2.48 4.74 9.81
N GLY A 77 -1.91 5.38 10.82
CA GLY A 77 -2.42 6.65 11.33
C GLY A 77 -3.69 6.51 12.17
N MET A 78 -4.20 5.30 12.39
CA MET A 78 -5.29 5.06 13.35
C MET A 78 -4.80 5.26 14.79
N PRO A 79 -5.62 5.89 15.67
CA PRO A 79 -5.27 6.05 17.06
C PRO A 79 -5.22 4.69 17.78
N PRO A 80 -4.25 4.49 18.70
CA PRO A 80 -4.17 3.25 19.46
C PRO A 80 -5.42 3.06 20.33
N GLY A 81 -5.89 1.81 20.43
CA GLY A 81 -6.99 1.45 21.32
C GLY A 81 -8.40 1.63 20.74
N GLY A 82 -8.55 1.77 19.42
CA GLY A 82 -9.87 1.77 18.76
C GLY A 82 -10.70 3.02 19.01
N ALA A 83 -10.04 4.15 19.33
CA ALA A 83 -10.69 5.45 19.33
C ALA A 83 -11.21 5.78 17.92
N GLU A 84 -12.25 6.63 17.83
CA GLU A 84 -12.80 7.05 16.54
C GLU A 84 -11.71 7.64 15.65
N HIS A 85 -11.61 7.12 14.43
CA HIS A 85 -10.76 7.65 13.39
C HIS A 85 -11.36 8.97 12.91
N ASP A 86 -10.54 10.04 12.87
CA ASP A 86 -10.95 11.30 12.25
C ASP A 86 -11.08 11.07 10.74
N PRO A 87 -12.29 11.17 10.15
CA PRO A 87 -12.48 10.97 8.72
C PRO A 87 -11.76 12.01 7.86
N ASN A 88 -11.28 13.10 8.46
CA ASN A 88 -10.49 14.13 7.78
C ASN A 88 -8.98 13.95 7.96
N ASP A 89 -8.54 12.86 8.59
CA ASP A 89 -7.12 12.58 8.75
C ASP A 89 -6.48 12.30 7.38
N PRO A 90 -5.49 13.11 6.94
CA PRO A 90 -4.88 12.93 5.64
C PRO A 90 -4.13 11.60 5.48
N ASP A 91 -3.80 10.91 6.59
CA ASP A 91 -3.18 9.59 6.54
C ASP A 91 -4.15 8.51 6.02
N GLY A 92 -5.48 8.74 6.10
CA GLY A 92 -6.49 7.83 5.54
C GLY A 92 -6.38 7.65 4.02
N GLU A 93 -5.73 8.59 3.33
CA GLU A 93 -5.45 8.53 1.89
C GLU A 93 -4.22 7.67 1.54
N LEU A 94 -3.53 7.08 2.52
CA LEU A 94 -2.31 6.33 2.26
C LEU A 94 -2.55 5.13 1.33
N VAL A 95 -3.47 4.24 1.72
CA VAL A 95 -3.77 3.02 0.95
C VAL A 95 -4.37 3.36 -0.42
N PRO A 96 -5.40 4.24 -0.53
CA PRO A 96 -5.92 4.67 -1.83
C PRO A 96 -4.83 5.18 -2.78
N LYS A 97 -3.91 6.04 -2.30
CA LYS A 97 -2.81 6.57 -3.13
C LYS A 97 -1.80 5.51 -3.51
N LEU A 98 -1.50 4.55 -2.64
CA LEU A 98 -0.62 3.43 -2.99
C LEU A 98 -1.25 2.55 -4.06
N VAL A 99 -2.55 2.26 -3.96
CA VAL A 99 -3.28 1.54 -5.00
C VAL A 99 -3.22 2.30 -6.32
N GLU A 100 -3.57 3.60 -6.32
CA GLU A 100 -3.57 4.44 -7.51
C GLU A 100 -2.18 4.56 -8.18
N LYS A 101 -1.12 4.80 -7.39
CA LYS A 101 0.22 5.09 -7.92
C LYS A 101 1.08 3.86 -8.17
N VAL A 102 0.73 2.71 -7.59
CA VAL A 102 1.58 1.52 -7.60
C VAL A 102 0.87 0.28 -8.13
N ALA A 103 -0.31 -0.06 -7.59
CA ALA A 103 -1.02 -1.28 -8.00
C ALA A 103 -1.77 -1.09 -9.33
N LEU A 104 -2.44 0.04 -9.50
CA LEU A 104 -3.26 0.33 -10.68
C LEU A 104 -2.48 0.26 -12.01
N PRO A 105 -1.23 0.77 -12.13
CA PRO A 105 -0.43 0.58 -13.34
C PRO A 105 -0.17 -0.90 -13.68
N VAL A 106 -0.01 -1.76 -12.66
CA VAL A 106 0.19 -3.21 -12.85
C VAL A 106 -1.11 -3.85 -13.38
N VAL A 107 -2.25 -3.49 -12.81
CA VAL A 107 -3.56 -3.96 -13.27
C VAL A 107 -3.85 -3.48 -14.68
N HIS A 108 -3.59 -2.21 -14.97
CA HIS A 108 -3.76 -1.63 -16.31
C HIS A 108 -2.95 -2.41 -17.35
N HIS A 109 -1.67 -2.67 -17.07
CA HIS A 109 -0.82 -3.46 -17.96
C HIS A 109 -1.32 -4.90 -18.12
N ALA A 110 -1.82 -5.52 -17.05
CA ALA A 110 -2.44 -6.83 -17.11
C ALA A 110 -3.68 -6.86 -18.02
N VAL A 111 -4.53 -5.82 -17.98
CA VAL A 111 -5.68 -5.67 -18.88
C VAL A 111 -5.24 -5.56 -20.34
N GLU A 112 -4.15 -4.84 -20.64
CA GLU A 112 -3.62 -4.75 -22.01
C GLU A 112 -3.07 -6.09 -22.53
N CYS A 113 -2.57 -6.93 -21.62
CA CYS A 113 -1.99 -8.24 -21.93
C CYS A 113 -3.00 -9.40 -21.81
N TRP A 114 -4.25 -9.11 -21.46
CA TRP A 114 -5.30 -10.10 -21.24
C TRP A 114 -5.72 -10.78 -22.56
N GLU A 115 -5.85 -12.11 -22.54
CA GLU A 115 -6.40 -12.91 -23.63
C GLU A 115 -7.92 -13.14 -23.45
N PRO A 116 -8.79 -12.54 -24.30
CA PRO A 116 -10.24 -12.59 -24.09
C PRO A 116 -10.88 -13.97 -24.21
N PHE A 117 -10.20 -14.92 -24.85
CA PHE A 117 -10.68 -16.30 -25.01
C PHE A 117 -10.32 -17.19 -23.82
N SER A 118 -9.48 -16.72 -22.91
CA SER A 118 -9.16 -17.42 -21.67
C SER A 118 -10.19 -17.10 -20.59
N ALA A 119 -11.06 -18.07 -20.29
CA ALA A 119 -12.07 -17.94 -19.23
C ALA A 119 -11.43 -17.66 -17.85
N ASP A 120 -10.26 -18.24 -17.59
CA ASP A 120 -9.53 -18.05 -16.34
C ASP A 120 -8.95 -16.63 -16.23
N GLN A 121 -8.28 -16.13 -17.27
CA GLN A 121 -7.79 -14.75 -17.24
C GLN A 121 -8.93 -13.74 -17.19
N THR A 122 -10.02 -13.98 -17.91
CA THR A 122 -11.22 -13.12 -17.89
C THR A 122 -11.79 -12.99 -16.48
N ARG A 123 -11.91 -14.12 -15.76
CA ARG A 123 -12.40 -14.13 -14.37
C ARG A 123 -11.46 -13.35 -13.45
N ARG A 124 -10.15 -13.53 -13.59
CA ARG A 124 -9.15 -12.91 -12.72
C ARG A 124 -9.00 -11.40 -12.94
N VAL A 125 -8.97 -10.95 -14.19
CA VAL A 125 -9.00 -9.52 -14.53
C VAL A 125 -10.28 -8.87 -14.00
N ALA A 126 -11.43 -9.53 -14.19
CA ALA A 126 -12.69 -9.01 -13.64
C ALA A 126 -12.66 -8.94 -12.11
N GLY A 127 -12.02 -9.88 -11.44
CA GLY A 127 -11.82 -9.84 -9.97
C GLY A 127 -10.88 -8.70 -9.54
N ALA A 128 -9.84 -8.39 -10.31
CA ALA A 128 -8.90 -7.32 -10.01
C ALA A 128 -9.49 -5.91 -10.21
N VAL A 129 -10.55 -5.76 -11.00
CA VAL A 129 -11.19 -4.47 -11.35
C VAL A 129 -12.50 -4.23 -10.59
N LYS A 130 -13.12 -5.28 -10.02
CA LYS A 130 -14.33 -5.11 -9.21
C LYS A 130 -13.95 -4.54 -7.84
N GLU A 131 -14.30 -3.28 -7.62
CA GLU A 131 -14.45 -2.73 -6.27
C GLU A 131 -15.68 -3.39 -5.61
N GLU A 132 -15.51 -3.93 -4.40
CA GLU A 132 -16.62 -4.31 -3.51
C GLU A 132 -16.97 -3.17 -2.56
#